data_AF-A0A614SRZ5-F1
#
_entry.id   AF-A0A614SRZ5-F1
#
_cell.length_a   1.000
_cell.length_b   1.000
_cell.length_c   1.000
_cell.angle_alpha   90.00
_cell.angle_beta   90.00
_cell.angle_gamma   90.00
#
_symmetry.space_group_name_H-M   'P 1'
#
loop_
_entity.id
_entity.type
_entity.pdbx_description
1 polymer ?
#
loop_
_entity_poly.entity_id
_entity_poly.type
_entity_poly.pdbx_seq_one_letter_code
_entity_poly.pdbx_strand_id
1 'polypeptide(L)'
;DVISEFTRDHLHREVQRSQGRLDTRRMYDRTGRLTRKLTCKGMRGVVPETFIDREYAYSGQDELLKKRHSRQGVTDYFYDTTGRITACRNEAYLDSWQYDAAANLLDRRQGETAQAGAGSVVPFNRITSYRGLHYRYDEYGRVVEKRGRNGTQHYRWDAEHRLTEVAVTRGDTVRRYGYVYDAPGRRVEKHERDAEGKPYNRTTFLWDGMRLAQECRLGRSSSLYIYSDQGSHEPLARVDRAAPGEADEVLYYHTDVNGAPEEMTDGRGNIVWEAGYQVWGNLTHEKETRPVQQNLRFQGQYLDRETGLHYNLYRFYDPDIGKFISGDPISIRGGINLYQYAPNPISWIDPLGLAVDPIAKLEDRGYTGVTRTSGGGLDYSDSNALYNKRPGVNPVVTIEYSGDYLKDFERANTAAKLNQKSTPRGYVWHHLDDYDPVTNKGTMQLIKQGAHQGISHSGGVSQYKAATGKSYTFPARKGGRLCD
;
A
#
# COMPACT_ATOMS: atom_id res chain seq x y z
N ASP A 1 -7.91 -28.59 -11.70
CA ASP A 1 -7.98 -27.64 -12.84
C ASP A 1 -6.93 -26.56 -12.73
N VAL A 2 -6.52 -26.02 -13.87
CA VAL A 2 -5.63 -24.84 -13.90
C VAL A 2 -6.41 -23.65 -13.36
N ILE A 3 -5.85 -22.95 -12.36
CA ILE A 3 -6.48 -21.75 -11.79
C ILE A 3 -6.26 -20.54 -12.71
N SER A 4 -5.00 -20.24 -13.04
CA SER A 4 -4.62 -19.12 -13.89
C SER A 4 -3.38 -19.45 -14.70
N GLU A 5 -3.35 -18.97 -15.93
CA GLU A 5 -2.19 -18.96 -16.83
C GLU A 5 -1.65 -17.54 -16.93
N PHE A 6 -0.32 -17.40 -17.00
CA PHE A 6 0.35 -16.11 -17.04
C PHE A 6 1.22 -16.00 -18.28
N THR A 7 1.16 -14.84 -18.95
CA THR A 7 2.16 -14.44 -19.95
C THR A 7 3.00 -13.32 -19.36
N ARG A 8 4.32 -13.38 -19.56
CA ARG A 8 5.27 -12.37 -19.07
C ARG A 8 6.07 -11.77 -20.21
N ASP A 9 6.48 -10.52 -20.05
CA ASP A 9 7.42 -9.87 -20.96
C ASP A 9 8.88 -10.28 -20.68
N HIS A 10 9.82 -9.75 -21.47
CA HIS A 10 11.26 -10.01 -21.31
C HIS A 10 11.86 -9.49 -19.98
N LEU A 11 11.12 -8.68 -19.22
CA LEU A 11 11.49 -8.24 -17.87
C LEU A 11 10.80 -9.08 -16.80
N HIS A 12 10.20 -10.22 -17.19
CA HIS A 12 9.43 -11.13 -16.33
C HIS A 12 8.23 -10.47 -15.63
N ARG A 13 7.72 -9.35 -16.17
CA ARG A 13 6.49 -8.71 -15.69
C ARG A 13 5.29 -9.37 -16.34
N GLU A 14 4.24 -9.63 -15.56
CA GLU A 14 2.99 -10.16 -16.08
C GLU A 14 2.34 -9.18 -17.06
N VAL A 15 2.11 -9.61 -18.29
CA VAL A 15 1.40 -8.82 -19.32
C VAL A 15 0.01 -9.37 -19.62
N GLN A 16 -0.26 -10.64 -19.30
CA GLN A 16 -1.57 -11.24 -19.41
C GLN A 16 -1.78 -12.32 -18.34
N ARG A 17 -3.01 -12.46 -17.85
CA ARG A 17 -3.44 -13.48 -16.90
C ARG A 17 -4.84 -13.99 -17.24
N SER A 18 -5.07 -15.30 -17.17
CA SER A 18 -6.41 -15.89 -17.25
C SER A 18 -7.06 -15.99 -15.85
N GLN A 19 -8.36 -15.74 -15.78
CA GLN A 19 -9.15 -15.68 -14.56
C GLN A 19 -10.56 -16.24 -14.84
N GLY A 20 -10.68 -17.56 -14.84
CA GLY A 20 -11.88 -18.24 -15.32
C GLY A 20 -12.11 -17.99 -16.81
N ARG A 21 -13.28 -17.46 -17.18
CA ARG A 21 -13.61 -17.05 -18.57
C ARG A 21 -13.14 -15.64 -18.95
N LEU A 22 -12.44 -14.95 -18.06
CA LEU A 22 -11.89 -13.62 -18.28
C LEU A 22 -10.39 -13.69 -18.48
N ASP A 23 -9.86 -12.69 -19.17
CA ASP A 23 -8.43 -12.47 -19.27
C ASP A 23 -8.11 -11.01 -18.98
N THR A 24 -7.06 -10.78 -18.20
CA THR A 24 -6.59 -9.45 -17.82
C THR A 24 -5.26 -9.16 -18.48
N ARG A 25 -5.19 -8.09 -19.28
CA ARG A 25 -3.95 -7.53 -19.83
C ARG A 25 -3.43 -6.40 -18.96
N ARG A 26 -2.12 -6.41 -18.70
CA ARG A 26 -1.41 -5.37 -17.95
C ARG A 26 -0.48 -4.61 -18.88
N MET A 27 -0.56 -3.29 -18.84
CA MET A 27 0.29 -2.39 -19.61
C MET A 27 1.15 -1.57 -18.65
N TYR A 28 2.40 -1.36 -19.04
CA TYR A 28 3.39 -0.64 -18.25
C TYR A 28 3.97 0.51 -19.04
N ASP A 29 4.35 1.57 -18.36
CA ASP A 29 5.22 2.58 -18.95
C ASP A 29 6.69 2.11 -18.99
N ARG A 30 7.57 3.00 -19.44
CA ARG A 30 9.00 2.71 -19.59
C ARG A 30 9.74 2.59 -18.26
N THR A 31 9.24 3.19 -17.19
CA THR A 31 9.82 3.06 -15.85
C THR A 31 9.29 1.83 -15.12
N GLY A 32 8.29 1.17 -15.70
CA GLY A 32 7.73 -0.09 -15.23
C GLY A 32 6.50 0.07 -14.33
N ARG A 33 5.90 1.25 -14.29
CA ARG A 33 4.66 1.51 -13.57
C ARG A 33 3.48 0.99 -14.38
N LEU A 34 2.52 0.39 -13.69
CA LEU A 34 1.30 -0.15 -14.28
C LEU A 34 0.41 1.00 -14.74
N THR A 35 0.25 1.19 -16.05
CA THR A 35 -0.59 2.28 -16.60
C THR A 35 -2.01 1.85 -16.90
N ARG A 36 -2.25 0.54 -17.15
CA ARG A 36 -3.60 0.04 -17.43
C ARG A 36 -3.77 -1.44 -17.09
N LYS A 37 -4.91 -1.81 -16.50
CA LYS A 37 -5.42 -3.19 -16.35
C LYS A 37 -6.70 -3.30 -17.18
N LEU A 38 -6.65 -4.05 -18.28
CA LEU A 38 -7.79 -4.27 -19.16
C LEU A 38 -8.25 -5.73 -19.07
N THR A 39 -9.41 -5.95 -18.48
CA THR A 39 -10.05 -7.26 -18.34
C THR A 39 -11.09 -7.41 -19.44
N CYS A 40 -11.00 -8.49 -20.21
CA CYS A 40 -11.91 -8.78 -21.31
C CYS A 40 -12.58 -10.14 -21.15
N LYS A 41 -13.76 -10.28 -21.75
CA LYS A 41 -14.46 -11.55 -21.94
C LYS A 41 -14.25 -12.04 -23.37
N GLY A 42 -14.03 -13.35 -23.54
CA GLY A 42 -14.03 -13.96 -24.86
C GLY A 42 -12.85 -13.59 -25.75
N MET A 43 -11.62 -13.53 -25.22
CA MET A 43 -10.40 -13.25 -26.01
C MET A 43 -10.10 -14.25 -27.15
N ARG A 44 -10.86 -15.35 -27.25
CA ARG A 44 -10.80 -16.30 -28.38
C ARG A 44 -11.78 -15.98 -29.53
N GLY A 45 -12.56 -14.90 -29.43
CA GLY A 45 -13.46 -14.40 -30.49
C GLY A 45 -12.87 -13.23 -31.28
N VAL A 46 -13.56 -12.80 -32.35
CA VAL A 46 -13.08 -11.78 -33.31
C VAL A 46 -12.94 -10.37 -32.69
N VAL A 47 -13.71 -10.07 -31.63
CA VAL A 47 -13.59 -8.81 -30.86
C VAL A 47 -13.78 -9.10 -29.36
N PRO A 48 -12.76 -8.88 -28.51
CA PRO A 48 -12.91 -9.01 -27.07
C PRO A 48 -13.88 -7.96 -26.50
N GLU A 49 -14.81 -8.39 -25.64
CA GLU A 49 -15.71 -7.48 -24.92
C GLU A 49 -14.99 -6.96 -23.68
N THR A 50 -14.86 -5.64 -23.54
CA THR A 50 -14.29 -5.01 -22.33
C THR A 50 -15.20 -5.27 -21.14
N PHE A 51 -14.67 -5.96 -20.13
CA PHE A 51 -15.37 -6.26 -18.88
C PHE A 51 -15.06 -5.23 -17.80
N ILE A 52 -13.78 -5.02 -17.50
CA ILE A 52 -13.30 -3.97 -16.60
C ILE A 52 -12.04 -3.34 -17.19
N ASP A 53 -12.07 -2.02 -17.36
CA ASP A 53 -10.92 -1.22 -17.71
C ASP A 53 -10.50 -0.30 -16.55
N ARG A 54 -9.22 -0.33 -16.22
CA ARG A 54 -8.59 0.56 -15.23
C ARG A 54 -7.39 1.25 -15.83
N GLU A 55 -7.36 2.57 -15.77
CA GLU A 55 -6.23 3.38 -16.21
C GLU A 55 -5.64 4.16 -15.04
N TYR A 56 -4.31 4.27 -15.01
CA TYR A 56 -3.55 4.92 -13.96
C TYR A 56 -2.65 5.99 -14.56
N ALA A 57 -2.72 7.20 -14.00
CA ALA A 57 -1.82 8.29 -14.35
C ALA A 57 -0.98 8.68 -13.15
N TYR A 58 0.32 8.84 -13.38
CA TYR A 58 1.31 9.12 -12.34
C TYR A 58 1.95 10.49 -12.54
N SER A 59 2.41 11.09 -11.45
CA SER A 59 3.32 12.22 -11.49
C SER A 59 4.71 11.75 -11.93
N GLY A 60 5.64 12.69 -12.06
CA GLY A 60 7.04 12.32 -12.21
C GLY A 60 7.63 11.67 -10.96
N GLN A 61 7.09 11.92 -9.76
CA GLN A 61 7.55 11.37 -8.48
C GLN A 61 6.93 10.00 -8.16
N ASP A 62 6.40 9.30 -9.18
CA ASP A 62 5.70 8.03 -9.01
C ASP A 62 4.46 8.08 -8.10
N GLU A 63 3.92 9.29 -7.85
CA GLU A 63 2.66 9.48 -7.13
C GLU A 63 1.49 9.16 -8.08
N LEU A 64 0.52 8.36 -7.65
CA LEU A 64 -0.68 8.07 -8.46
C LEU A 64 -1.61 9.29 -8.47
N LEU A 65 -1.62 10.08 -9.53
CA LEU A 65 -2.46 11.28 -9.63
C LEU A 65 -3.92 10.97 -9.93
N LYS A 66 -4.17 9.92 -10.72
CA LYS A 66 -5.51 9.60 -11.19
C LYS A 66 -5.68 8.12 -11.44
N LYS A 67 -6.86 7.63 -11.07
CA LYS A 67 -7.38 6.31 -11.43
C LYS A 67 -8.70 6.48 -12.17
N ARG A 68 -8.82 5.92 -13.36
CA ARG A 68 -10.09 5.76 -14.06
C ARG A 68 -10.50 4.29 -13.98
N HIS A 69 -11.68 4.03 -13.44
CA HIS A 69 -12.26 2.70 -13.34
C HIS A 69 -13.59 2.67 -14.11
N SER A 70 -13.69 1.86 -15.16
CA SER A 70 -14.88 1.76 -16.03
C SER A 70 -16.21 1.57 -15.30
N ARG A 71 -16.20 0.94 -14.12
CA ARG A 71 -17.39 0.72 -13.28
C ARG A 71 -17.53 1.65 -12.05
N GLN A 72 -16.44 2.27 -11.60
CA GLN A 72 -16.39 3.02 -10.33
C GLN A 72 -16.07 4.51 -10.54
N GLY A 73 -15.98 4.96 -11.80
CA GLY A 73 -15.72 6.35 -12.15
C GLY A 73 -14.24 6.75 -12.04
N VAL A 74 -13.99 8.04 -11.83
CA VAL A 74 -12.65 8.62 -11.76
C VAL A 74 -12.34 9.03 -10.32
N THR A 75 -11.14 8.68 -9.86
CA THR A 75 -10.58 9.15 -8.59
C THR A 75 -9.33 9.99 -8.87
N ASP A 76 -9.31 11.22 -8.36
CA ASP A 76 -8.17 12.11 -8.33
C ASP A 76 -7.51 12.06 -6.95
N TYR A 77 -6.18 12.00 -6.91
CA TYR A 77 -5.38 12.06 -5.68
C TYR A 77 -4.47 13.29 -5.71
N PHE A 78 -4.33 13.91 -4.55
CA PHE A 78 -3.53 15.11 -4.35
C PHE A 78 -2.48 14.85 -3.29
N TYR A 79 -1.29 15.41 -3.49
CA TYR A 79 -0.12 15.15 -2.66
C TYR A 79 0.50 16.44 -2.17
N ASP A 80 1.09 16.42 -0.98
CA ASP A 80 2.03 17.46 -0.57
C ASP A 80 3.38 17.29 -1.29
N THR A 81 4.33 18.14 -0.93
CA THR A 81 5.67 18.13 -1.52
C THR A 81 6.47 16.90 -1.12
N THR A 82 6.13 16.26 0.00
CA THR A 82 6.80 15.06 0.52
C THR A 82 6.19 13.75 0.02
N GLY A 83 5.19 13.82 -0.88
CA GLY A 83 4.53 12.63 -1.45
C GLY A 83 3.43 12.03 -0.58
N ARG A 84 2.98 12.74 0.47
CA ARG A 84 1.85 12.30 1.31
C ARG A 84 0.53 12.75 0.70
N ILE A 85 -0.49 11.89 0.74
CA ILE A 85 -1.82 12.21 0.21
C ILE A 85 -2.46 13.31 1.06
N THR A 86 -2.79 14.44 0.46
CA THR A 86 -3.47 15.56 1.12
C THR A 86 -4.96 15.63 0.80
N ALA A 87 -5.39 15.06 -0.32
CA ALA A 87 -6.80 14.94 -0.65
C ALA A 87 -7.07 13.80 -1.63
N CYS A 88 -8.30 13.30 -1.60
CA CYS A 88 -8.82 12.33 -2.55
C CYS A 88 -10.23 12.75 -2.95
N ARG A 89 -10.53 12.68 -4.25
CA ARG A 89 -11.82 13.05 -4.79
C ARG A 89 -12.27 12.05 -5.86
N ASN A 90 -13.46 11.50 -5.68
CA ASN A 90 -14.24 10.82 -6.71
C ASN A 90 -15.72 11.21 -6.57
N GLU A 91 -16.58 10.63 -7.40
CA GLU A 91 -18.03 10.94 -7.40
C GLU A 91 -18.74 10.60 -6.08
N ALA A 92 -18.25 9.59 -5.35
CA ALA A 92 -18.85 9.10 -4.10
C ALA A 92 -18.15 9.60 -2.82
N TYR A 93 -16.95 10.15 -2.93
CA TYR A 93 -16.06 10.40 -1.81
C TYR A 93 -15.16 11.61 -2.07
N LEU A 94 -15.18 12.56 -1.13
CA LEU A 94 -14.28 13.70 -1.08
C LEU A 94 -13.73 13.84 0.33
N ASP A 95 -12.41 13.83 0.46
CA ASP A 95 -11.75 13.99 1.75
C ASP A 95 -10.40 14.67 1.62
N SER A 96 -9.94 15.28 2.71
CA SER A 96 -8.64 15.95 2.81
C SER A 96 -7.99 15.75 4.17
N TRP A 97 -6.66 15.73 4.20
CA TRP A 97 -5.84 15.44 5.36
C TRP A 97 -4.75 16.48 5.55
N GLN A 98 -4.46 16.75 6.82
CA GLN A 98 -3.28 17.49 7.24
C GLN A 98 -2.44 16.63 8.15
N TYR A 99 -1.14 16.93 8.19
CA TYR A 99 -0.16 16.14 8.92
C TYR A 99 0.72 17.04 9.78
N ASP A 100 1.21 16.51 10.89
CA ASP A 100 2.40 17.06 11.53
C ASP A 100 3.69 16.61 10.81
N ALA A 101 4.83 17.09 11.29
CA ALA A 101 6.14 16.74 10.73
C ALA A 101 6.47 15.24 10.86
N ALA A 102 5.87 14.54 11.82
CA ALA A 102 6.05 13.10 12.03
C ALA A 102 5.03 12.25 11.24
N ALA A 103 4.27 12.85 10.31
CA ALA A 103 3.25 12.20 9.49
C ALA A 103 2.09 11.59 10.31
N ASN A 104 1.70 12.25 11.41
CA ASN A 104 0.44 11.96 12.09
C ASN A 104 -0.71 12.77 11.48
N LEU A 105 -1.86 12.14 11.30
CA LEU A 105 -3.07 12.83 10.88
C LEU A 105 -3.51 13.83 11.94
N LEU A 106 -3.77 15.05 11.50
CA LEU A 106 -4.35 16.10 12.33
C LEU A 106 -5.86 16.13 12.12
N ASP A 107 -6.61 16.44 13.19
CA ASP A 107 -8.09 16.46 13.19
C ASP A 107 -8.68 17.51 12.22
N ARG A 108 -7.88 18.47 11.76
CA ARG A 108 -8.34 19.54 10.87
C ARG A 108 -8.42 19.12 9.40
N ARG A 109 -9.38 19.69 8.67
CA ARG A 109 -9.46 19.57 7.20
C ARG A 109 -8.63 20.64 6.50
N GLN A 110 -8.33 20.44 5.22
CA GLN A 110 -7.63 21.45 4.41
C GLN A 110 -8.46 22.74 4.34
N GLY A 111 -7.88 23.88 4.72
CA GLY A 111 -8.54 25.19 4.72
C GLY A 111 -9.16 25.65 6.05
N GLU A 112 -9.20 24.80 7.08
CA GLU A 112 -9.65 25.20 8.41
C GLU A 112 -8.51 25.91 9.19
N THR A 113 -8.79 27.09 9.74
CA THR A 113 -7.86 27.82 10.61
C THR A 113 -7.72 27.08 11.94
N ALA A 114 -6.49 26.96 12.45
CA ALA A 114 -6.26 26.35 13.76
C ALA A 114 -7.03 27.13 14.83
N GLN A 115 -7.92 26.46 15.57
CA GLN A 115 -8.41 27.01 16.83
C GLN A 115 -7.23 27.16 17.79
N ALA A 116 -7.15 28.25 18.55
CA ALA A 116 -6.11 28.43 19.55
C ALA A 116 -6.13 27.24 20.53
N GLY A 117 -5.04 26.46 20.58
CA GLY A 117 -4.94 25.23 21.37
C GLY A 117 -5.24 23.92 20.62
N ALA A 118 -5.69 23.96 19.36
CA ALA A 118 -5.83 22.77 18.52
C ALA A 118 -4.44 22.29 18.05
N GLY A 119 -4.01 21.15 18.60
CA GLY A 119 -2.67 20.59 18.45
C GLY A 119 -2.15 20.55 17.00
N SER A 120 -1.08 21.29 16.73
CA SER A 120 -0.30 21.21 15.48
C SER A 120 0.60 19.97 15.43
N VAL A 121 0.64 19.19 16.50
CA VAL A 121 1.50 18.02 16.68
C VAL A 121 0.73 16.93 17.42
N VAL A 122 1.03 15.67 17.10
CA VAL A 122 0.52 14.51 17.83
C VAL A 122 1.63 13.97 18.73
N PRO A 123 1.54 14.17 20.06
CA PRO A 123 2.58 13.72 20.97
C PRO A 123 2.83 12.21 20.87
N PHE A 124 4.10 11.82 20.82
CA PHE A 124 4.53 10.41 20.77
C PHE A 124 3.92 9.60 19.62
N ASN A 125 3.45 10.26 18.56
CA ASN A 125 2.70 9.65 17.45
C ASN A 125 1.39 8.94 17.88
N ARG A 126 0.85 9.26 19.06
CA ARG A 126 -0.37 8.66 19.63
C ARG A 126 -1.56 9.58 19.41
N ILE A 127 -2.39 9.26 18.42
CA ILE A 127 -3.63 9.99 18.15
C ILE A 127 -4.61 9.74 19.30
N THR A 128 -4.95 10.77 20.07
CA THR A 128 -5.93 10.71 21.17
C THR A 128 -7.32 11.21 20.77
N SER A 129 -7.40 12.03 19.72
CA SER A 129 -8.65 12.51 19.12
C SER A 129 -8.48 12.65 17.60
N TYR A 130 -9.46 12.17 16.85
CA TYR A 130 -9.54 12.38 15.39
C TYR A 130 -10.97 12.21 14.90
N ARG A 131 -11.55 13.27 14.33
CA ARG A 131 -12.87 13.31 13.67
C ARG A 131 -14.01 12.71 14.50
N GLY A 132 -14.02 13.03 15.79
CA GLY A 132 -15.01 12.53 16.76
C GLY A 132 -14.75 11.11 17.26
N LEU A 133 -13.58 10.55 16.96
CA LEU A 133 -13.04 9.36 17.59
C LEU A 133 -12.10 9.77 18.72
N HIS A 134 -12.15 9.07 19.85
CA HIS A 134 -11.27 9.30 20.99
C HIS A 134 -10.57 8.00 21.37
N TYR A 135 -9.28 8.10 21.68
CA TYR A 135 -8.43 6.96 21.97
C TYR A 135 -7.73 7.13 23.31
N ARG A 136 -7.59 6.01 24.05
CA ARG A 136 -6.71 5.91 25.21
C ARG A 136 -5.66 4.84 24.98
N TYR A 137 -4.46 5.09 25.49
CA TYR A 137 -3.32 4.18 25.40
C TYR A 137 -2.89 3.74 26.80
N ASP A 138 -2.33 2.55 26.91
CA ASP A 138 -1.62 2.11 28.12
C ASP A 138 -0.18 2.67 28.17
N GLU A 139 0.55 2.30 29.23
CA GLU A 139 1.95 2.69 29.45
C GLU A 139 2.91 2.23 28.34
N TYR A 140 2.58 1.11 27.67
CA TYR A 140 3.32 0.58 26.52
C TYR A 140 2.92 1.23 25.19
N GLY A 141 1.98 2.17 25.21
CA GLY A 141 1.51 2.85 24.00
C GLY A 141 0.61 1.99 23.12
N ARG A 142 -0.07 0.98 23.67
CA ARG A 142 -1.10 0.20 22.96
C ARG A 142 -2.46 0.83 23.23
N VAL A 143 -3.32 0.94 22.22
CA VAL A 143 -4.69 1.42 22.42
C VAL A 143 -5.43 0.46 23.35
N VAL A 144 -6.03 0.99 24.41
CA VAL A 144 -6.88 0.25 25.36
C VAL A 144 -8.35 0.64 25.26
N GLU A 145 -8.65 1.76 24.61
CA GLU A 145 -10.01 2.21 24.37
C GLU A 145 -10.12 3.03 23.08
N LYS A 146 -11.21 2.82 22.31
CA LYS A 146 -11.64 3.65 21.19
C LYS A 146 -13.11 3.99 21.37
N ARG A 147 -13.45 5.28 21.45
CA ARG A 147 -14.84 5.77 21.51
C ARG A 147 -15.19 6.48 20.22
N GLY A 148 -16.41 6.27 19.72
CA GLY A 148 -16.91 6.97 18.55
C GLY A 148 -18.42 6.82 18.40
N ARG A 149 -18.93 7.22 17.23
CA ARG A 149 -20.37 7.14 16.92
C ARG A 149 -20.92 5.71 16.95
N ASN A 150 -20.08 4.72 16.69
CA ASN A 150 -20.46 3.30 16.62
C ASN A 150 -20.26 2.56 17.95
N GLY A 151 -20.18 3.29 19.07
CA GLY A 151 -19.98 2.74 20.40
C GLY A 151 -18.54 2.84 20.90
N THR A 152 -18.26 2.11 21.98
CA THR A 152 -16.94 2.07 22.63
C THR A 152 -16.34 0.69 22.47
N GLN A 153 -15.06 0.63 22.10
CA GLN A 153 -14.28 -0.59 22.05
C GLN A 153 -13.22 -0.55 23.16
N HIS A 154 -13.09 -1.62 23.93
CA HIS A 154 -12.02 -1.82 24.90
C HIS A 154 -11.12 -2.96 24.45
N TYR A 155 -9.82 -2.73 24.49
CA TYR A 155 -8.80 -3.65 23.95
C TYR A 155 -7.97 -4.24 25.08
N ARG A 156 -7.77 -5.56 25.05
CA ARG A 156 -6.90 -6.27 26.00
C ARG A 156 -5.74 -6.92 25.27
N TRP A 157 -4.58 -6.86 25.89
CA TRP A 157 -3.31 -7.29 25.33
C TRP A 157 -2.64 -8.31 26.24
N ASP A 158 -1.90 -9.26 25.67
CA ASP A 158 -1.03 -10.16 26.43
C ASP A 158 0.34 -9.54 26.74
N ALA A 159 1.19 -10.33 27.41
CA ALA A 159 2.55 -9.95 27.77
C ALA A 159 3.47 -9.81 26.54
N GLU A 160 3.13 -10.45 25.42
CA GLU A 160 3.83 -10.34 24.13
C GLU A 160 3.29 -9.18 23.27
N HIS A 161 2.46 -8.29 23.83
CA HIS A 161 1.86 -7.14 23.15
C HIS A 161 0.95 -7.50 21.97
N ARG A 162 0.32 -8.67 22.00
CA ARG A 162 -0.70 -9.09 21.02
C ARG A 162 -2.10 -8.83 21.55
N LEU A 163 -2.99 -8.38 20.69
CA LEU A 163 -4.39 -8.10 21.06
C LEU A 163 -5.11 -9.43 21.30
N THR A 164 -5.59 -9.70 22.51
CA THR A 164 -6.25 -10.98 22.84
C THR A 164 -7.75 -10.87 22.94
N GLU A 165 -8.29 -9.68 23.22
CA GLU A 165 -9.74 -9.46 23.30
C GLU A 165 -10.13 -8.03 22.90
N VAL A 166 -11.27 -7.90 22.23
CA VAL A 166 -11.98 -6.63 22.07
C VAL A 166 -13.40 -6.76 22.62
N ALA A 167 -13.75 -5.89 23.56
CA ALA A 167 -15.12 -5.72 24.02
C ALA A 167 -15.75 -4.51 23.34
N VAL A 168 -16.82 -4.73 22.58
CA VAL A 168 -17.56 -3.67 21.86
C VAL A 168 -18.88 -3.41 22.56
N THR A 169 -19.03 -2.20 23.09
CA THR A 169 -20.23 -1.71 23.77
C THR A 169 -21.02 -0.78 22.86
N ARG A 170 -22.27 -1.11 22.57
CA ARG A 170 -23.23 -0.29 21.80
C ARG A 170 -24.55 -0.23 22.55
N GLY A 171 -24.88 0.96 23.10
CA GLY A 171 -25.97 1.07 24.07
C GLY A 171 -25.71 0.13 25.25
N ASP A 172 -26.71 -0.67 25.60
CA ASP A 172 -26.62 -1.65 26.69
C ASP A 172 -26.03 -3.00 26.27
N THR A 173 -25.69 -3.18 24.98
CA THR A 173 -25.16 -4.44 24.45
C THR A 173 -23.64 -4.44 24.48
N VAL A 174 -23.05 -5.48 25.09
CA VAL A 174 -21.61 -5.76 25.06
C VAL A 174 -21.36 -7.08 24.34
N ARG A 175 -20.53 -7.05 23.29
CA ARG A 175 -20.04 -8.26 22.61
C ARG A 175 -18.53 -8.35 22.76
N ARG A 176 -18.01 -9.55 23.06
CA ARG A 176 -16.59 -9.81 23.29
C ARG A 176 -16.03 -10.72 22.21
N TYR A 177 -14.91 -10.32 21.63
CA TYR A 177 -14.23 -11.05 20.56
C TYR A 177 -12.83 -11.41 21.01
N GLY A 178 -12.49 -12.69 21.02
CA GLY A 178 -11.19 -13.19 21.44
C GLY A 178 -10.33 -13.64 20.25
N TYR A 179 -9.01 -13.57 20.42
CA TYR A 179 -8.02 -13.97 19.44
C TYR A 179 -6.99 -14.92 20.05
N VAL A 180 -6.56 -15.91 19.26
CA VAL A 180 -5.55 -16.90 19.66
C VAL A 180 -4.42 -16.90 18.63
N TYR A 181 -3.18 -16.99 19.11
CA TYR A 181 -1.97 -16.90 18.31
C TYR A 181 -1.10 -18.15 18.48
N ASP A 182 -0.34 -18.49 17.45
CA ASP A 182 0.75 -19.45 17.57
C ASP A 182 2.07 -18.78 18.04
N ALA A 183 3.12 -19.58 18.20
CA ALA A 183 4.41 -19.11 18.68
C ALA A 183 5.07 -18.06 17.77
N PRO A 184 5.04 -18.17 16.42
CA PRO A 184 5.46 -17.09 15.53
C PRO A 184 4.64 -15.80 15.59
N GLY A 185 3.52 -15.77 16.31
CA GLY A 185 2.66 -14.59 16.46
C GLY A 185 1.54 -14.50 15.42
N ARG A 186 1.29 -15.56 14.65
CA ARG A 186 0.22 -15.59 13.64
C ARG A 186 -1.10 -15.92 14.33
N ARG A 187 -2.17 -15.21 13.99
CA ARG A 187 -3.50 -15.50 14.52
C ARG A 187 -4.01 -16.82 13.95
N VAL A 188 -4.24 -17.80 14.81
CA VAL A 188 -4.78 -19.12 14.44
C VAL A 188 -6.28 -19.22 14.67
N GLU A 189 -6.86 -18.34 15.48
CA GLU A 189 -8.29 -18.30 15.74
C GLU A 189 -8.80 -16.90 16.08
N LYS A 190 -10.04 -16.64 15.69
CA LYS A 190 -10.91 -15.63 16.32
C LYS A 190 -12.25 -16.22 16.71
N HIS A 191 -12.89 -15.69 17.76
CA HIS A 191 -14.18 -16.17 18.25
C HIS A 191 -14.97 -15.07 18.96
N GLU A 192 -16.28 -15.27 19.09
CA GLU A 192 -17.11 -14.51 20.02
C GLU A 192 -17.16 -15.23 21.37
N ARG A 193 -17.39 -14.50 22.47
CA ARG A 193 -17.57 -15.06 23.82
C ARG A 193 -18.99 -14.88 24.29
N ASP A 194 -19.61 -15.95 24.78
CA ASP A 194 -20.97 -15.92 25.33
C ASP A 194 -21.00 -15.24 26.71
N ALA A 195 -22.18 -15.25 27.35
CA ALA A 195 -22.36 -14.61 28.66
C ALA A 195 -21.48 -15.27 29.74
N GLU A 196 -21.26 -16.58 29.63
CA GLU A 196 -20.42 -17.40 30.49
C GLU A 196 -18.92 -17.29 30.14
N GLY A 197 -18.58 -16.60 29.04
CA GLY A 197 -17.21 -16.36 28.59
C GLY A 197 -16.60 -17.47 27.73
N LYS A 198 -17.40 -18.46 27.31
CA LYS A 198 -16.98 -19.58 26.47
C LYS A 198 -16.97 -19.16 24.98
N PRO A 199 -15.99 -19.64 24.19
CA PRO A 199 -15.89 -19.30 22.78
C PRO A 199 -16.99 -19.97 21.93
N TYR A 200 -17.64 -19.18 21.08
CA TYR A 200 -18.56 -19.61 20.02
C TYR A 200 -18.31 -18.80 18.74
N ASN A 201 -19.00 -19.12 17.63
CA ASN A 201 -18.79 -18.47 16.32
C ASN A 201 -17.31 -18.43 15.89
N ARG A 202 -16.60 -19.56 16.05
CA ARG A 202 -15.15 -19.66 15.85
C ARG A 202 -14.79 -19.64 14.36
N THR A 203 -13.76 -18.85 14.03
CA THR A 203 -13.06 -18.90 12.74
C THR A 203 -11.60 -19.25 13.01
N THR A 204 -11.10 -20.29 12.36
CA THR A 204 -9.72 -20.73 12.45
C THR A 204 -8.95 -20.37 11.19
N PHE A 205 -7.63 -20.20 11.31
CA PHE A 205 -6.77 -19.76 10.22
C PHE A 205 -5.58 -20.69 10.05
N LEU A 206 -5.26 -21.03 8.80
CA LEU A 206 -4.03 -21.74 8.42
C LEU A 206 -3.10 -20.80 7.66
N TRP A 207 -1.80 -21.03 7.79
CA TRP A 207 -0.75 -20.14 7.30
C TRP A 207 0.29 -20.89 6.46
N ASP A 208 0.70 -20.26 5.36
CA ASP A 208 1.86 -20.62 4.52
C ASP A 208 2.99 -19.65 4.86
N GLY A 209 3.94 -20.07 5.70
CA GLY A 209 4.91 -19.15 6.32
C GLY A 209 4.20 -18.03 7.09
N MET A 210 4.39 -16.78 6.68
CA MET A 210 3.75 -15.59 7.26
C MET A 210 2.56 -15.06 6.44
N ARG A 211 2.09 -15.85 5.46
CA ARG A 211 0.98 -15.48 4.57
C ARG A 211 -0.26 -16.33 4.88
N LEU A 212 -1.41 -15.68 5.01
CA LEU A 212 -2.67 -16.36 5.33
C LEU A 212 -3.03 -17.34 4.21
N ALA A 213 -3.12 -18.63 4.49
CA ALA A 213 -3.45 -19.63 3.49
C ALA A 213 -4.95 -19.94 3.47
N GLN A 214 -5.59 -20.04 4.64
CA GLN A 214 -6.99 -20.46 4.70
C GLN A 214 -7.71 -19.84 5.90
N GLU A 215 -9.00 -19.56 5.73
CA GLU A 215 -9.94 -19.41 6.85
C GLU A 215 -10.95 -20.56 6.87
N CYS A 216 -11.35 -21.00 8.07
CA CYS A 216 -12.38 -22.00 8.27
C CYS A 216 -13.32 -21.56 9.39
N ARG A 217 -14.58 -21.30 9.03
CA ARG A 217 -15.67 -21.02 9.95
C ARG A 217 -16.27 -22.36 10.36
N LEU A 218 -16.08 -22.74 11.62
CA LEU A 218 -16.41 -24.07 12.11
C LEU A 218 -17.90 -24.39 11.87
N GLY A 219 -18.17 -25.49 11.16
CA GLY A 219 -19.53 -25.92 10.82
C GLY A 219 -20.24 -25.09 9.74
N ARG A 220 -19.52 -24.24 9.00
CA ARG A 220 -20.10 -23.36 7.97
C ARG A 220 -19.35 -23.44 6.64
N SER A 221 -18.18 -22.82 6.54
CA SER A 221 -17.49 -22.61 5.27
C SER A 221 -15.98 -22.60 5.47
N SER A 222 -15.24 -22.95 4.42
CA SER A 222 -13.79 -22.80 4.38
C SER A 222 -13.36 -22.16 3.06
N SER A 223 -12.42 -21.24 3.16
CA SER A 223 -11.93 -20.44 2.03
C SER A 223 -10.40 -20.51 2.00
N LEU A 224 -9.84 -21.12 0.95
CA LEU A 224 -8.41 -21.18 0.67
C LEU A 224 -8.01 -20.00 -0.22
N TYR A 225 -6.98 -19.25 0.15
CA TYR A 225 -6.48 -18.10 -0.59
C TYR A 225 -5.26 -18.49 -1.44
N ILE A 226 -5.28 -18.05 -2.69
CA ILE A 226 -4.19 -18.22 -3.66
C ILE A 226 -3.67 -16.83 -4.02
N TYR A 227 -2.35 -16.66 -4.06
CA TYR A 227 -1.68 -15.38 -4.31
C TYR A 227 -0.95 -15.37 -5.66
N SER A 228 -0.66 -14.17 -6.17
CA SER A 228 -0.16 -13.99 -7.55
C SER A 228 1.21 -14.59 -7.81
N ASP A 229 2.11 -14.55 -6.84
CA ASP A 229 3.51 -14.97 -6.96
C ASP A 229 4.07 -15.52 -5.63
N GLN A 230 5.23 -16.17 -5.70
CA GLN A 230 5.98 -16.56 -4.51
C GLN A 230 6.37 -15.31 -3.70
N GLY A 231 6.02 -15.29 -2.41
CA GLY A 231 6.28 -14.14 -1.52
C GLY A 231 5.36 -12.93 -1.74
N SER A 232 4.46 -12.95 -2.72
CA SER A 232 3.46 -11.90 -2.92
C SER A 232 2.30 -12.04 -1.93
N HIS A 233 1.74 -10.92 -1.51
CA HIS A 233 0.50 -10.85 -0.73
C HIS A 233 -0.68 -10.30 -1.55
N GLU A 234 -0.50 -10.09 -2.86
CA GLU A 234 -1.59 -9.72 -3.78
C GLU A 234 -2.44 -10.98 -4.06
N PRO A 235 -3.73 -10.97 -3.74
CA PRO A 235 -4.59 -12.12 -3.93
C PRO A 235 -4.87 -12.37 -5.42
N LEU A 236 -4.84 -13.64 -5.82
CA LEU A 236 -5.10 -14.11 -7.18
C LEU A 236 -6.48 -14.76 -7.29
N ALA A 237 -6.72 -15.76 -6.45
CA ALA A 237 -7.98 -16.50 -6.41
C ALA A 237 -8.32 -16.95 -4.99
N ARG A 238 -9.56 -17.35 -4.78
CA ARG A 238 -10.06 -17.99 -3.56
C ARG A 238 -10.79 -19.26 -3.96
N VAL A 239 -10.56 -20.35 -3.23
CA VAL A 239 -11.28 -21.60 -3.40
C VAL A 239 -12.16 -21.80 -2.18
N ASP A 240 -13.46 -21.69 -2.37
CA ASP A 240 -14.45 -21.90 -1.33
C ASP A 240 -14.90 -23.36 -1.37
N ARG A 241 -14.73 -24.06 -0.25
CA ARG A 241 -15.07 -25.49 -0.16
C ARG A 241 -16.58 -25.66 -0.20
N ALA A 242 -17.06 -26.51 -1.11
CA ALA A 242 -18.47 -26.78 -1.26
C ALA A 242 -18.99 -27.81 -0.23
N ALA A 243 -20.31 -27.98 -0.18
CA ALA A 243 -20.92 -29.03 0.62
C ALA A 243 -20.48 -30.43 0.12
N PRO A 244 -20.50 -31.48 0.97
CA PRO A 244 -20.16 -32.83 0.53
C PRO A 244 -20.99 -33.27 -0.69
N GLY A 245 -20.32 -33.60 -1.80
CA GLY A 245 -20.96 -34.00 -3.06
C GLY A 245 -21.04 -32.89 -4.12
N GLU A 246 -20.64 -31.67 -3.79
CA GLU A 246 -20.52 -30.55 -4.73
C GLU A 246 -19.04 -30.25 -5.05
N ALA A 247 -18.80 -29.61 -6.20
CA ALA A 247 -17.46 -29.17 -6.59
C ALA A 247 -17.11 -27.83 -5.89
N ASP A 248 -15.87 -27.72 -5.41
CA ASP A 248 -15.35 -26.47 -4.85
C ASP A 248 -15.47 -25.31 -5.84
N GLU A 249 -15.78 -24.12 -5.33
CA GLU A 249 -15.96 -22.93 -6.16
C GLU A 249 -14.68 -22.09 -6.19
N VAL A 250 -14.18 -21.80 -7.39
CA VAL A 250 -13.04 -20.88 -7.58
C VAL A 250 -13.55 -19.48 -7.92
N LEU A 251 -13.12 -18.51 -7.11
CA LEU A 251 -13.38 -17.09 -7.28
C LEU A 251 -12.09 -16.35 -7.58
N TYR A 252 -12.14 -15.40 -8.51
CA TYR A 252 -10.97 -14.68 -9.00
C TYR A 252 -10.98 -13.24 -8.52
N TYR A 253 -9.86 -12.76 -7.99
CA TYR A 253 -9.73 -11.39 -7.50
C TYR A 253 -9.35 -10.43 -8.61
N HIS A 254 -9.99 -9.25 -8.60
CA HIS A 254 -9.63 -8.10 -9.42
C HIS A 254 -9.18 -6.99 -8.49
N THR A 255 -7.89 -6.69 -8.53
CA THR A 255 -7.24 -5.82 -7.54
C THR A 255 -6.92 -4.44 -8.09
N ASP A 256 -6.86 -3.45 -7.20
CA ASP A 256 -6.27 -2.15 -7.52
C ASP A 256 -4.73 -2.23 -7.64
N VAL A 257 -4.06 -1.10 -7.87
CA VAL A 257 -2.59 -1.01 -8.00
C VAL A 257 -1.86 -1.41 -6.71
N ASN A 258 -2.42 -1.12 -5.54
CA ASN A 258 -1.87 -1.56 -4.25
C ASN A 258 -2.22 -3.01 -3.89
N GLY A 259 -2.96 -3.72 -4.74
CA GLY A 259 -3.37 -5.11 -4.51
C GLY A 259 -4.63 -5.29 -3.66
N ALA A 260 -5.31 -4.21 -3.24
CA ALA A 260 -6.61 -4.32 -2.58
C ALA A 260 -7.66 -4.93 -3.53
N PRO A 261 -8.43 -5.96 -3.12
CA PRO A 261 -9.54 -6.49 -3.90
C PRO A 261 -10.63 -5.45 -4.16
N GLU A 262 -10.99 -5.18 -5.40
CA GLU A 262 -12.13 -4.32 -5.75
C GLU A 262 -13.33 -5.11 -6.26
N GLU A 263 -13.08 -6.22 -6.98
CA GLU A 263 -14.13 -7.17 -7.34
C GLU A 263 -13.66 -8.61 -7.21
N MET A 264 -14.62 -9.51 -7.14
CA MET A 264 -14.42 -10.94 -7.31
C MET A 264 -15.38 -11.48 -8.37
N THR A 265 -14.89 -12.38 -9.22
CA THR A 265 -15.70 -13.06 -10.22
C THR A 265 -15.71 -14.58 -10.04
N ASP A 266 -16.82 -15.23 -10.40
CA ASP A 266 -16.85 -16.69 -10.54
C ASP A 266 -16.06 -17.17 -11.78
N GLY A 267 -15.92 -18.49 -11.93
CA GLY A 267 -15.27 -19.09 -13.10
C GLY A 267 -15.95 -18.81 -14.44
N ARG A 268 -17.21 -18.33 -14.45
CA ARG A 268 -17.95 -17.95 -15.66
C ARG A 268 -17.74 -16.48 -16.03
N GLY A 269 -17.07 -15.71 -15.19
CA GLY A 269 -16.80 -14.28 -15.38
C GLY A 269 -17.92 -13.37 -14.86
N ASN A 270 -18.80 -13.86 -13.98
CA ASN A 270 -19.82 -13.02 -13.34
C ASN A 270 -19.26 -12.39 -12.06
N ILE A 271 -19.56 -11.12 -11.81
CA ILE A 271 -19.20 -10.46 -10.55
C ILE A 271 -20.05 -11.04 -9.42
N VAL A 272 -19.39 -11.52 -8.37
CA VAL A 272 -20.04 -12.06 -7.16
C VAL A 272 -19.95 -11.11 -5.98
N TRP A 273 -18.91 -10.27 -5.95
CA TRP A 273 -18.65 -9.27 -4.92
C TRP A 273 -17.93 -8.07 -5.55
N GLU A 274 -18.28 -6.84 -5.12
CA GLU A 274 -17.59 -5.60 -5.48
C GLU A 274 -17.51 -4.64 -4.28
N ALA A 275 -16.44 -3.83 -4.22
CA ALA A 275 -16.25 -2.80 -3.22
C ALA A 275 -15.49 -1.59 -3.74
N GLY A 276 -15.73 -0.45 -3.09
CA GLY A 276 -14.94 0.77 -3.24
C GLY A 276 -14.35 1.19 -1.90
N TYR A 277 -13.21 1.88 -1.94
CA TYR A 277 -12.41 2.22 -0.76
C TYR A 277 -12.17 3.72 -0.61
N GLN A 278 -12.13 4.15 0.65
CA GLN A 278 -11.49 5.38 1.09
C GLN A 278 -9.97 5.19 1.14
N VAL A 279 -9.20 6.28 1.20
CA VAL A 279 -7.72 6.24 1.13
C VAL A 279 -7.10 5.33 2.20
N TRP A 280 -7.65 5.31 3.40
CA TRP A 280 -7.14 4.52 4.52
C TRP A 280 -7.73 3.11 4.63
N GLY A 281 -8.48 2.66 3.61
CA GLY A 281 -8.97 1.27 3.53
C GLY A 281 -10.37 1.04 4.08
N ASN A 282 -11.03 2.07 4.63
CA ASN A 282 -12.46 2.02 4.93
C ASN A 282 -13.28 1.86 3.63
N LEU A 283 -14.42 1.16 3.70
CA LEU A 283 -15.29 0.97 2.54
C LEU A 283 -16.13 2.24 2.27
N THR A 284 -16.24 2.63 1.00
CA THR A 284 -17.28 3.58 0.54
C THR A 284 -18.57 2.83 0.18
N HIS A 285 -18.44 1.62 -0.35
CA HIS A 285 -19.53 0.70 -0.59
C HIS A 285 -19.01 -0.74 -0.66
N GLU A 286 -19.91 -1.70 -0.45
CA GLU A 286 -19.69 -3.14 -0.63
C GLU A 286 -20.99 -3.73 -1.14
N LYS A 287 -20.93 -4.51 -2.23
CA LYS A 287 -22.09 -5.19 -2.81
C LYS A 287 -21.78 -6.66 -3.06
N GLU A 288 -22.74 -7.49 -2.72
CA GLU A 288 -22.73 -8.95 -2.90
C GLU A 288 -23.90 -9.31 -3.81
N THR A 289 -23.67 -10.04 -4.91
CA THR A 289 -24.77 -10.53 -5.77
C THR A 289 -25.34 -11.86 -5.27
N ARG A 290 -24.62 -12.52 -4.35
CA ARG A 290 -24.99 -13.73 -3.61
C ARG A 290 -24.21 -13.76 -2.29
N PRO A 291 -24.55 -14.61 -1.31
CA PRO A 291 -23.86 -14.65 -0.02
C PRO A 291 -22.37 -15.02 -0.18
N VAL A 292 -21.50 -14.00 -0.22
CA VAL A 292 -20.05 -14.19 -0.41
C VAL A 292 -19.27 -13.10 0.33
N GLN A 293 -18.76 -13.45 1.50
CA GLN A 293 -18.00 -12.48 2.30
C GLN A 293 -16.54 -12.42 1.87
N GLN A 294 -16.03 -11.21 1.67
CA GLN A 294 -14.62 -10.95 1.36
C GLN A 294 -13.96 -10.07 2.42
N ASN A 295 -12.93 -10.59 3.10
CA ASN A 295 -12.30 -9.93 4.24
C ASN A 295 -10.87 -9.44 3.97
N LEU A 296 -10.19 -9.86 2.90
CA LEU A 296 -8.89 -9.32 2.54
C LEU A 296 -8.99 -7.81 2.24
N ARG A 297 -7.98 -7.05 2.64
CA ARG A 297 -7.89 -5.58 2.45
C ARG A 297 -6.61 -5.23 1.72
N PHE A 298 -5.83 -4.24 2.19
CA PHE A 298 -4.48 -4.05 1.66
C PHE A 298 -3.68 -5.35 1.80
N GLN A 299 -2.63 -5.51 1.00
CA GLN A 299 -1.86 -6.75 0.99
C GLN A 299 -1.36 -7.10 2.40
N GLY A 300 -1.70 -8.32 2.87
CA GLY A 300 -1.42 -8.82 4.22
C GLY A 300 -2.53 -8.59 5.25
N GLN A 301 -3.54 -7.76 4.94
CA GLN A 301 -4.60 -7.39 5.87
C GLN A 301 -5.85 -8.27 5.74
N TYR A 302 -6.47 -8.55 6.90
CA TYR A 302 -7.76 -9.22 7.04
C TYR A 302 -8.72 -8.37 7.89
N LEU A 303 -9.89 -8.01 7.36
CA LEU A 303 -10.93 -7.26 8.06
C LEU A 303 -11.63 -8.13 9.10
N ASP A 304 -11.56 -7.70 10.36
CA ASP A 304 -12.45 -8.16 11.41
C ASP A 304 -13.69 -7.27 11.45
N ARG A 305 -14.74 -7.72 10.76
CA ARG A 305 -16.01 -6.99 10.60
C ARG A 305 -16.64 -6.59 11.93
N GLU A 306 -16.40 -7.38 12.97
CA GLU A 306 -16.89 -7.17 14.33
C GLU A 306 -16.32 -5.91 15.02
N THR A 307 -15.09 -5.53 14.70
CA THR A 307 -14.38 -4.39 15.32
C THR A 307 -14.11 -3.27 14.32
N GLY A 308 -14.10 -3.58 13.01
CA GLY A 308 -13.68 -2.68 11.95
C GLY A 308 -12.15 -2.62 11.79
N LEU A 309 -11.39 -3.30 12.65
CA LEU A 309 -9.94 -3.36 12.53
C LEU A 309 -9.51 -4.31 11.42
N HIS A 310 -8.37 -4.00 10.81
CA HIS A 310 -7.70 -4.88 9.88
C HIS A 310 -6.56 -5.58 10.62
N TYR A 311 -6.69 -6.88 10.86
CA TYR A 311 -5.57 -7.69 11.34
C TYR A 311 -4.47 -7.71 10.28
N ASN A 312 -3.26 -7.31 10.66
CA ASN A 312 -2.09 -7.21 9.79
C ASN A 312 -0.89 -7.89 10.45
N LEU A 313 -1.00 -9.23 10.53
CA LEU A 313 -0.01 -10.16 11.09
C LEU A 313 0.48 -9.80 12.51
N TYR A 314 1.47 -8.93 12.65
CA TYR A 314 2.01 -8.53 13.95
C TYR A 314 1.26 -7.37 14.62
N ARG A 315 0.41 -6.64 13.88
CA ARG A 315 -0.34 -5.50 14.42
C ARG A 315 -1.79 -5.48 13.93
N PHE A 316 -2.62 -4.67 14.59
CA PHE A 316 -3.96 -4.34 14.12
C PHE A 316 -3.95 -2.91 13.58
N TYR A 317 -4.42 -2.76 12.34
CA TYR A 317 -4.55 -1.49 11.65
C TYR A 317 -5.98 -0.96 11.80
N ASP A 318 -6.09 0.32 12.15
CA ASP A 318 -7.35 1.04 12.25
C ASP A 318 -7.52 1.95 11.02
N PRO A 319 -8.40 1.57 10.07
CA PRO A 319 -8.63 2.34 8.86
C PRO A 319 -9.24 3.72 9.12
N ASP A 320 -9.83 3.96 10.31
CA ASP A 320 -10.42 5.26 10.64
C ASP A 320 -9.37 6.35 10.84
N ILE A 321 -8.16 5.97 11.25
CA ILE A 321 -7.04 6.89 11.52
C ILE A 321 -5.78 6.57 10.70
N GLY A 322 -5.86 5.60 9.79
CA GLY A 322 -4.75 5.25 8.90
C GLY A 322 -3.50 4.74 9.62
N LYS A 323 -3.65 4.15 10.81
CA LYS A 323 -2.52 3.78 11.70
C LYS A 323 -2.73 2.45 12.39
N PHE A 324 -1.64 1.86 12.86
CA PHE A 324 -1.69 0.75 13.80
C PHE A 324 -2.10 1.21 15.20
N ILE A 325 -2.75 0.32 15.95
CA ILE A 325 -3.19 0.58 17.32
C ILE A 325 -2.15 0.18 18.39
N SER A 326 -0.98 -0.27 17.96
CA SER A 326 0.19 -0.56 18.79
C SER A 326 1.46 -0.09 18.07
N GLY A 327 2.50 0.21 18.85
CA GLY A 327 3.81 0.56 18.29
C GLY A 327 4.44 -0.60 17.53
N ASP A 328 5.32 -0.29 16.58
CA ASP A 328 6.05 -1.29 15.78
C ASP A 328 6.87 -2.22 16.68
N PRO A 329 6.67 -3.56 16.62
CA PRO A 329 7.42 -4.52 17.41
C PRO A 329 8.94 -4.51 17.15
N ILE A 330 9.38 -4.07 15.97
CA ILE A 330 10.80 -3.87 15.66
C ILE A 330 11.28 -2.45 15.98
N SER A 331 10.46 -1.66 16.67
CA SER A 331 10.75 -0.32 17.16
C SER A 331 11.23 0.61 16.03
N ILE A 332 12.24 1.43 16.29
CA ILE A 332 12.79 2.41 15.33
C ILE A 332 13.33 1.79 14.04
N ARG A 333 13.58 0.46 13.99
CA ARG A 333 13.93 -0.24 12.74
C ARG A 333 12.79 -0.27 11.74
N GLY A 334 11.55 -0.01 12.18
CA GLY A 334 10.42 0.19 11.28
C GLY A 334 10.13 1.64 10.90
N GLY A 335 10.88 2.57 11.49
CA GLY A 335 10.75 4.00 11.25
C GLY A 335 10.45 4.79 12.53
N ILE A 336 10.55 6.10 12.42
CA ILE A 336 10.40 7.02 13.57
C ILE A 336 8.94 7.19 14.02
N ASN A 337 7.98 6.93 13.14
CA ASN A 337 6.56 6.88 13.48
C ASN A 337 6.13 5.44 13.73
N LEU A 338 6.19 5.00 14.99
CA LEU A 338 5.93 3.62 15.40
C LEU A 338 4.51 3.12 15.09
N TYR A 339 3.56 3.99 14.75
CA TYR A 339 2.16 3.64 14.46
C TYR A 339 1.82 3.75 12.97
N GLN A 340 2.77 4.16 12.12
CA GLN A 340 2.53 4.34 10.70
C GLN A 340 2.32 3.00 9.99
N TYR A 341 1.30 2.91 9.14
CA TYR A 341 1.11 1.77 8.23
C TYR A 341 2.14 1.81 7.10
N ALA A 342 2.06 2.84 6.27
CA ALA A 342 2.98 3.08 5.18
C ALA A 342 3.06 4.58 4.88
N PRO A 343 4.11 5.05 4.19
CA PRO A 343 4.21 6.44 3.72
C PRO A 343 3.00 6.87 2.87
N ASN A 344 2.50 5.97 2.02
CA ASN A 344 1.34 6.21 1.18
C ASN A 344 0.61 4.87 0.88
N PRO A 345 -0.63 4.66 1.37
CA PRO A 345 -1.34 3.37 1.26
C PRO A 345 -1.78 3.00 -0.17
N ILE A 346 -1.65 3.93 -1.13
CA ILE A 346 -2.02 3.70 -2.53
C ILE A 346 -0.86 3.13 -3.35
N SER A 347 0.39 3.42 -2.98
CA SER A 347 1.58 2.92 -3.68
C SER A 347 2.45 1.99 -2.83
N TRP A 348 2.16 1.87 -1.54
CA TRP A 348 2.92 1.06 -0.59
C TRP A 348 2.05 0.00 0.08
N ILE A 349 2.72 -1.06 0.50
CA ILE A 349 2.15 -2.15 1.26
C ILE A 349 3.06 -2.48 2.44
N ASP A 350 2.45 -2.87 3.56
CA ASP A 350 3.13 -3.47 4.71
C ASP A 350 2.42 -4.78 5.07
N PRO A 351 2.76 -5.91 4.42
CA PRO A 351 2.06 -7.16 4.62
C PRO A 351 2.33 -7.87 5.95
N LEU A 352 3.41 -7.49 6.63
CA LEU A 352 3.77 -8.06 7.93
C LEU A 352 3.27 -7.20 9.08
N GLY A 353 2.89 -5.95 8.81
CA GLY A 353 2.71 -4.98 9.88
C GLY A 353 4.05 -4.67 10.54
N LEU A 354 5.16 -4.73 9.82
CA LEU A 354 6.48 -4.28 10.25
C LEU A 354 6.91 -3.29 9.17
N ALA A 355 6.68 -2.00 9.40
CA ALA A 355 7.16 -1.01 8.46
C ALA A 355 8.68 -1.24 8.34
N VAL A 356 9.25 -1.20 7.15
CA VAL A 356 10.70 -1.48 6.98
C VAL A 356 11.38 -0.17 6.68
N ASP A 357 12.24 0.26 7.60
CA ASP A 357 13.12 1.40 7.39
C ASP A 357 13.89 1.25 6.05
N PRO A 358 13.88 2.26 5.18
CA PRO A 358 14.57 2.19 3.89
C PRO A 358 16.04 1.76 3.97
N ILE A 359 16.77 2.16 5.03
CA ILE A 359 18.17 1.75 5.24
C ILE A 359 18.24 0.29 5.65
N ALA A 360 17.42 -0.15 6.61
CA ALA A 360 17.39 -1.57 6.98
C ALA A 360 17.06 -2.48 5.78
N LYS A 361 16.12 -2.03 4.94
CA LYS A 361 15.77 -2.73 3.68
C LYS A 361 16.93 -2.79 2.68
N LEU A 362 17.77 -1.76 2.66
CA LEU A 362 18.97 -1.71 1.82
C LEU A 362 20.05 -2.66 2.36
N GLU A 363 20.28 -2.67 3.67
CA GLU A 363 21.23 -3.56 4.33
C GLU A 363 20.86 -5.03 4.11
N ASP A 364 19.59 -5.39 4.23
CA ASP A 364 19.08 -6.74 3.93
C ASP A 364 19.32 -7.16 2.47
N ARG A 365 19.41 -6.19 1.55
CA ARG A 365 19.75 -6.41 0.13
C ARG A 365 21.26 -6.40 -0.13
N GLY A 366 22.07 -6.29 0.91
CA GLY A 366 23.52 -6.18 0.83
C GLY A 366 24.03 -4.80 0.39
N TYR A 367 23.19 -3.77 0.45
CA TYR A 367 23.61 -2.38 0.22
C TYR A 367 23.93 -1.70 1.55
N THR A 368 25.20 -1.36 1.75
CA THR A 368 25.72 -0.77 2.99
C THR A 368 26.32 0.61 2.70
N GLY A 369 26.44 1.45 3.74
CA GLY A 369 27.02 2.80 3.63
C GLY A 369 26.04 3.86 3.12
N VAL A 370 24.74 3.55 3.12
CA VAL A 370 23.68 4.54 2.84
C VAL A 370 23.30 5.23 4.14
N THR A 371 23.26 6.56 4.14
CA THR A 371 22.92 7.37 5.32
C THR A 371 21.68 8.24 5.06
N ARG A 372 21.12 8.83 6.12
CA ARG A 372 20.01 9.77 6.02
C ARG A 372 20.53 11.20 5.94
N THR A 373 19.97 11.98 5.02
CA THR A 373 20.11 13.44 5.04
C THR A 373 19.28 14.03 6.19
N SER A 374 19.53 15.29 6.51
CA SER A 374 18.75 16.03 7.52
C SER A 374 17.26 16.17 7.15
N GLY A 375 16.92 16.15 5.86
CA GLY A 375 15.54 16.17 5.35
C GLY A 375 14.88 14.80 5.19
N GLY A 376 15.56 13.72 5.62
CA GLY A 376 15.03 12.35 5.58
C GLY A 376 15.17 11.65 4.23
N GLY A 377 15.89 12.25 3.28
CA GLY A 377 16.36 11.58 2.07
C GLY A 377 17.48 10.58 2.34
N LEU A 378 17.85 9.82 1.31
CA LEU A 378 18.94 8.85 1.37
C LEU A 378 20.16 9.37 0.62
N ASP A 379 21.32 9.29 1.27
CA ASP A 379 22.61 9.64 0.69
C ASP A 379 23.41 8.35 0.45
N TYR A 380 23.75 8.12 -0.81
CA TYR A 380 24.48 6.94 -1.28
C TYR A 380 25.98 7.21 -1.51
N SER A 381 26.50 8.39 -1.14
CA SER A 381 27.87 8.82 -1.43
C SER A 381 28.92 7.82 -0.92
N ASP A 382 28.71 7.25 0.27
CA ASP A 382 29.62 6.29 0.89
C ASP A 382 29.18 4.83 0.70
N SER A 383 28.17 4.60 -0.16
CA SER A 383 27.55 3.29 -0.29
C SER A 383 28.23 2.40 -1.33
N ASN A 384 28.15 1.08 -1.10
CA ASN A 384 28.54 0.08 -2.09
C ASN A 384 27.56 -0.02 -3.30
N ALA A 385 26.50 0.79 -3.31
CA ALA A 385 25.56 0.92 -4.41
C ALA A 385 26.02 1.91 -5.48
N LEU A 386 26.96 2.82 -5.14
CA LEU A 386 27.45 3.85 -6.03
C LEU A 386 28.20 3.25 -7.25
N TYR A 387 28.08 3.90 -8.40
CA TYR A 387 28.72 3.43 -9.63
C TYR A 387 30.24 3.48 -9.54
N ASN A 388 30.89 2.35 -9.82
CA ASN A 388 32.33 2.17 -9.73
C ASN A 388 32.94 1.40 -10.92
N LYS A 389 32.23 1.31 -12.05
CA LYS A 389 32.61 0.40 -13.16
C LYS A 389 33.64 0.96 -14.13
N ARG A 390 33.75 2.29 -14.26
CA ARG A 390 34.64 2.94 -15.23
C ARG A 390 35.54 3.95 -14.53
N PRO A 391 36.87 3.83 -14.65
CA PRO A 391 37.80 4.86 -14.18
C PRO A 391 37.49 6.22 -14.81
N GLY A 392 37.59 7.30 -14.05
CA GLY A 392 37.38 8.67 -14.51
C GLY A 392 35.92 9.13 -14.62
N VAL A 393 34.95 8.24 -14.35
CA VAL A 393 33.54 8.62 -14.18
C VAL A 393 33.34 9.14 -12.76
N ASN A 394 32.74 10.32 -12.63
CA ASN A 394 32.32 10.83 -11.33
C ASN A 394 30.85 10.44 -11.08
N PRO A 395 30.55 9.52 -10.15
CA PRO A 395 29.19 9.07 -9.91
C PRO A 395 28.36 10.02 -9.04
N VAL A 396 28.95 11.09 -8.49
CA VAL A 396 28.26 12.11 -7.69
C VAL A 396 28.48 13.47 -8.34
N VAL A 397 27.44 14.05 -8.91
CA VAL A 397 27.54 15.28 -9.70
C VAL A 397 26.46 16.27 -9.33
N THR A 398 26.81 17.56 -9.30
CA THR A 398 25.83 18.63 -9.17
C THR A 398 25.33 19.03 -10.56
N ILE A 399 24.01 19.12 -10.72
CA ILE A 399 23.39 19.62 -11.95
C ILE A 399 22.46 20.79 -11.64
N GLU A 400 22.19 21.60 -12.65
CA GLU A 400 21.01 22.47 -12.62
C GLU A 400 19.76 21.64 -12.90
N TYR A 401 18.73 21.82 -12.07
CA TYR A 401 17.47 21.07 -12.15
C TYR A 401 16.60 21.60 -13.29
N SER A 402 16.08 20.72 -14.13
CA SER A 402 15.20 21.11 -15.24
C SER A 402 13.72 20.89 -14.97
N GLY A 403 13.36 20.11 -13.94
CA GLY A 403 11.99 19.63 -13.76
C GLY A 403 11.60 18.49 -14.72
N ASP A 404 12.57 17.89 -15.41
CA ASP A 404 12.39 16.78 -16.35
C ASP A 404 13.46 15.71 -16.05
N TYR A 405 13.02 14.51 -15.68
CA TYR A 405 13.93 13.45 -15.28
C TYR A 405 14.91 13.06 -16.39
N LEU A 406 14.45 12.98 -17.63
CA LEU A 406 15.30 12.53 -18.73
C LEU A 406 16.37 13.57 -19.05
N LYS A 407 16.01 14.86 -18.98
CA LYS A 407 16.97 15.95 -19.17
C LYS A 407 17.98 16.01 -18.03
N ASP A 408 17.52 15.85 -16.79
CA ASP A 408 18.41 15.83 -15.64
C ASP A 408 19.36 14.63 -15.69
N PHE A 409 18.88 13.46 -16.10
CA PHE A 409 19.72 12.28 -16.28
C PHE A 409 20.75 12.48 -17.39
N GLU A 410 20.39 13.15 -18.50
CA GLU A 410 21.34 13.50 -19.56
C GLU A 410 22.39 14.52 -19.10
N ARG A 411 21.98 15.53 -18.33
CA ARG A 411 22.89 16.50 -17.69
C ARG A 411 23.85 15.79 -16.73
N ALA A 412 23.34 14.90 -15.89
CA ALA A 412 24.13 14.13 -14.94
C ALA A 412 25.11 13.20 -15.67
N ASN A 413 24.69 12.50 -16.74
CA ASN A 413 25.57 11.68 -17.57
C ASN A 413 26.74 12.48 -18.15
N THR A 414 26.46 13.71 -18.61
CA THR A 414 27.47 14.62 -19.15
C THR A 414 28.44 15.08 -18.07
N ALA A 415 27.93 15.56 -16.93
CA ALA A 415 28.73 15.99 -15.79
C ALA A 415 29.59 14.85 -15.21
N ALA A 416 29.08 13.62 -15.26
CA ALA A 416 29.73 12.41 -14.78
C ALA A 416 30.81 11.88 -15.74
N LYS A 417 30.95 12.46 -16.94
CA LYS A 417 31.87 11.99 -17.99
C LYS A 417 31.60 10.55 -18.43
N LEU A 418 30.32 10.14 -18.46
CA LEU A 418 29.92 8.79 -18.87
C LEU A 418 30.06 8.54 -20.39
N ASN A 419 30.16 9.60 -21.19
CA ASN A 419 30.25 9.57 -22.65
C ASN A 419 29.08 8.82 -23.34
N GLN A 420 27.88 8.92 -22.77
CA GLN A 420 26.65 8.34 -23.31
C GLN A 420 25.43 9.15 -22.88
N LYS A 421 24.37 9.14 -23.70
CA LYS A 421 23.13 9.89 -23.39
C LYS A 421 22.25 9.21 -22.35
N SER A 422 22.18 7.88 -22.39
CA SER A 422 21.38 7.10 -21.46
C SER A 422 22.19 6.64 -20.25
N THR A 423 21.53 6.51 -19.10
CA THR A 423 22.13 5.96 -17.88
C THR A 423 22.63 4.52 -18.14
N PRO A 424 23.77 4.10 -17.56
CA PRO A 424 24.28 2.74 -17.70
C PRO A 424 23.25 1.68 -17.30
N ARG A 425 23.22 0.56 -18.01
CA ARG A 425 22.30 -0.55 -17.73
C ARG A 425 22.48 -1.04 -16.28
N GLY A 426 21.38 -1.17 -15.55
CA GLY A 426 21.38 -1.60 -14.14
C GLY A 426 21.67 -0.47 -13.14
N TYR A 427 21.76 0.78 -13.61
CA TYR A 427 21.96 1.97 -12.77
C TYR A 427 20.87 3.01 -13.03
N VAL A 428 20.64 3.86 -12.03
CA VAL A 428 19.71 4.99 -12.08
C VAL A 428 20.34 6.19 -11.40
N TRP A 429 19.95 7.39 -11.83
CA TRP A 429 20.33 8.61 -11.14
C TRP A 429 19.33 8.90 -10.03
N HIS A 430 19.85 9.09 -8.82
CA HIS A 430 19.14 9.47 -7.61
C HIS A 430 19.34 10.96 -7.33
N HIS A 431 18.26 11.71 -7.14
CA HIS A 431 18.31 13.13 -6.77
C HIS A 431 18.46 13.25 -5.25
N LEU A 432 19.64 13.66 -4.78
CA LEU A 432 19.91 13.85 -3.35
C LEU A 432 19.02 14.97 -2.79
N ASP A 433 18.64 14.84 -1.52
CA ASP A 433 17.80 15.77 -0.77
C ASP A 433 18.57 17.06 -0.36
N ASP A 434 19.14 17.75 -1.34
CA ASP A 434 19.99 18.94 -1.18
C ASP A 434 19.76 20.06 -2.22
N TYR A 435 18.58 20.10 -2.85
CA TYR A 435 18.22 21.12 -3.82
C TYR A 435 18.24 22.53 -3.22
N ASP A 436 18.97 23.42 -3.88
CA ASP A 436 19.07 24.84 -3.57
C ASP A 436 18.19 25.68 -4.52
N PRO A 437 17.13 26.34 -4.01
CA PRO A 437 16.23 27.16 -4.81
C PRO A 437 16.87 28.46 -5.33
N VAL A 438 17.98 28.93 -4.74
CA VAL A 438 18.67 30.15 -5.18
C VAL A 438 19.48 29.88 -6.44
N THR A 439 20.20 28.75 -6.46
CA THR A 439 21.04 28.38 -7.61
C THR A 439 20.36 27.46 -8.61
N ASN A 440 19.16 26.95 -8.28
CA ASN A 440 18.44 25.93 -9.05
C ASN A 440 19.28 24.65 -9.27
N LYS A 441 20.12 24.29 -8.31
CA LYS A 441 21.03 23.14 -8.40
C LYS A 441 20.78 22.13 -7.30
N GLY A 442 21.17 20.90 -7.55
CA GLY A 442 21.19 19.83 -6.55
C GLY A 442 22.08 18.69 -7.00
N THR A 443 22.33 17.75 -6.09
CA THR A 443 23.25 16.63 -6.32
C THR A 443 22.52 15.43 -6.91
N MET A 444 23.19 14.76 -7.83
CA MET A 444 22.77 13.53 -8.48
C MET A 444 23.77 12.42 -8.18
N GLN A 445 23.28 11.25 -7.78
CA GLN A 445 24.08 10.09 -7.42
C GLN A 445 23.75 8.92 -8.35
N LEU A 446 24.74 8.39 -9.06
CA LEU A 446 24.57 7.25 -9.95
C LEU A 446 24.68 5.95 -9.17
N ILE A 447 23.55 5.30 -8.92
CA ILE A 447 23.48 4.13 -8.04
C ILE A 447 22.91 2.91 -8.75
N LYS A 448 23.23 1.72 -8.25
CA LYS A 448 22.63 0.46 -8.72
C LYS A 448 21.10 0.55 -8.60
N GLN A 449 20.40 0.17 -9.66
CA GLN A 449 18.94 0.24 -9.72
C GLN A 449 18.27 -0.56 -8.58
N GLY A 450 18.86 -1.69 -8.17
CA GLY A 450 18.35 -2.50 -7.04
C GLY A 450 18.43 -1.81 -5.67
N ALA A 451 19.29 -0.79 -5.53
CA ALA A 451 19.38 0.04 -4.33
C ALA A 451 18.38 1.23 -4.35
N HIS A 452 17.73 1.49 -5.48
CA HIS A 452 16.72 2.55 -5.59
C HIS A 452 15.30 1.97 -5.67
N GLN A 453 15.15 0.84 -6.35
CA GLN A 453 13.85 0.25 -6.66
C GLN A 453 13.10 -0.22 -5.40
N GLY A 454 11.95 0.39 -5.13
CA GLY A 454 11.10 0.06 -3.99
C GLY A 454 11.68 0.45 -2.63
N ILE A 455 12.59 1.43 -2.60
CA ILE A 455 13.16 2.04 -1.39
C ILE A 455 12.55 3.44 -1.23
N SER A 456 11.85 3.70 -0.12
CA SER A 456 11.21 5.00 0.13
C SER A 456 12.25 6.02 0.52
N HIS A 457 12.22 7.22 -0.06
CA HIS A 457 13.08 8.31 0.36
C HIS A 457 12.57 9.67 -0.13
N SER A 458 12.89 10.72 0.63
CA SER A 458 12.85 12.11 0.13
C SER A 458 14.05 12.35 -0.79
N GLY A 459 13.97 13.31 -1.70
CA GLY A 459 15.05 13.66 -2.62
C GLY A 459 14.88 15.05 -3.17
N GLY A 460 15.89 15.61 -3.84
CA GLY A 460 15.88 17.01 -4.27
C GLY A 460 14.70 17.37 -5.19
N VAL A 461 14.09 16.38 -5.84
CA VAL A 461 12.86 16.55 -6.62
C VAL A 461 11.69 17.06 -5.77
N SER A 462 11.52 16.58 -4.53
CA SER A 462 10.46 17.07 -3.63
C SER A 462 10.72 18.51 -3.21
N GLN A 463 11.98 18.85 -2.92
CA GLN A 463 12.43 20.20 -2.57
C GLN A 463 12.25 21.18 -3.75
N TYR A 464 12.55 20.74 -4.99
CA TYR A 464 12.27 21.52 -6.20
C TYR A 464 10.77 21.78 -6.38
N LYS A 465 9.93 20.76 -6.21
CA LYS A 465 8.47 20.91 -6.26
C LYS A 465 7.99 21.90 -5.20
N ALA A 466 8.54 21.84 -3.99
CA ALA A 466 8.22 22.76 -2.91
C ALA A 466 8.60 24.21 -3.23
N ALA A 467 9.79 24.43 -3.80
CA ALA A 467 10.29 25.77 -4.12
C ALA A 467 9.61 26.40 -5.33
N THR A 468 9.26 25.60 -6.34
CA THR A 468 8.81 26.10 -7.65
C THR A 468 7.30 25.92 -7.90
N GLY A 469 6.63 25.08 -7.11
CA GLY A 469 5.27 24.61 -7.37
C GLY A 469 5.15 23.67 -8.58
N LYS A 470 6.26 23.34 -9.26
CA LYS A 470 6.27 22.49 -10.46
C LYS A 470 6.66 21.06 -10.10
N SER A 471 5.79 20.11 -10.44
CA SER A 471 6.13 18.69 -10.34
C SER A 471 7.05 18.31 -11.50
N TYR A 472 8.07 17.49 -11.24
CA TYR A 472 8.85 16.90 -12.33
C TYR A 472 7.97 16.12 -13.30
N THR A 473 8.40 16.11 -14.55
CA THR A 473 7.73 15.38 -15.63
C THR A 473 8.63 14.30 -16.21
N PHE A 474 8.02 13.19 -16.65
CA PHE A 474 8.59 12.33 -17.66
C PHE A 474 7.89 12.68 -18.98
N PRO A 475 8.57 13.18 -20.01
CA PRO A 475 7.89 13.55 -21.24
C PRO A 475 7.25 12.31 -21.89
N ALA A 476 5.95 12.38 -22.17
CA ALA A 476 5.30 11.44 -23.09
C ALA A 476 5.96 11.60 -24.47
N ARG A 477 6.40 10.50 -25.10
CA ARG A 477 6.82 10.61 -26.51
C ARG A 477 5.58 10.95 -27.34
N LYS A 478 5.67 12.05 -28.10
CA LYS A 478 4.78 12.32 -29.23
C LYS A 478 4.72 11.09 -30.14
N GLY A 479 3.49 10.60 -30.36
CA GLY A 479 3.04 9.82 -31.52
C GLY A 479 3.95 8.70 -32.03
N GLY A 480 3.71 7.46 -31.57
CA GLY A 480 3.89 6.31 -32.44
C GLY A 480 2.70 6.24 -33.40
N ARG A 481 2.97 6.13 -34.70
CA ARG A 481 1.97 6.03 -35.78
C ARG A 481 0.87 5.04 -35.39
N LEU A 482 -0.38 5.50 -35.51
CA LEU A 482 -1.52 4.61 -35.78
C LEU A 482 -1.11 3.77 -36.98
N CYS A 483 -1.03 2.46 -36.78
CA CYS A 483 -0.97 1.53 -37.89
C CYS A 483 -2.42 1.38 -38.37
N ASP A 484 -2.70 1.91 -39.56
CA ASP A 484 -3.81 1.44 -40.40
C ASP A 484 -3.57 -0.02 -40.81
#